data_AF-A0A0C7PT31-F1
#
_entry.id   AF-A0A0C7PT31-F1
#
_cell.length_a   1.000
_cell.length_b   1.000
_cell.length_c   1.000
_cell.angle_alpha   90.00
_cell.angle_beta   90.00
_cell.angle_gamma   90.00
#
_symmetry.space_group_name_H-M   'P 1'
#
loop_
_entity.id
_entity.type
_entity.pdbx_description
1 polymer ?
#
loop_
_entity_poly.entity_id
_entity_poly.type
_entity_poly.pdbx_seq_one_letter_code
_entity_poly.pdbx_strand_id
1 'polypeptide(L)'
;MAAIITPKSNHFRVTLDNYGQRQAILFEACRALGVKRYQFTRKEYNSGKVVIVLVPIIRDEEFFIKVVKETPLLENVRKSHRLMKENI
;
A
#
# COMPACT_ATOMS: atom_id res chain seq x y z
N MET A 1 11.83 -2.44 8.36
CA MET A 1 10.43 -2.56 8.82
C MET A 1 9.62 -3.17 7.68
N ALA A 2 8.56 -3.90 8.00
CA ALA A 2 7.69 -4.50 7.01
C ALA A 2 6.23 -4.39 7.47
N ALA A 3 5.32 -4.16 6.53
CA ALA A 3 3.89 -4.16 6.77
C ALA A 3 3.21 -5.12 5.80
N ILE A 4 2.23 -5.87 6.30
CA ILE A 4 1.38 -6.74 5.50
C ILE A 4 0.01 -6.07 5.39
N ILE A 5 -0.37 -5.74 4.17
CA ILE A 5 -1.67 -5.17 3.85
C ILE A 5 -2.57 -6.30 3.38
N THR A 6 -3.66 -6.50 4.11
CA THR A 6 -4.65 -7.54 3.80
C THR A 6 -5.93 -6.87 3.29
N PRO A 7 -6.48 -7.27 2.14
CA PRO A 7 -7.77 -6.76 1.68
C PRO A 7 -8.88 -7.19 2.63
N LYS A 8 -9.75 -6.25 3.03
CA LYS A 8 -10.92 -6.54 3.88
C LYS A 8 -11.99 -7.37 3.16
N SER A 9 -12.06 -7.25 1.83
CA SER A 9 -12.97 -8.01 0.97
C SER A 9 -12.33 -8.21 -0.40
N ASN A 10 -12.86 -9.16 -1.19
CA ASN A 10 -12.39 -9.40 -2.57
C ASN A 10 -12.56 -8.18 -3.48
N HIS A 11 -13.48 -7.26 -3.18
CA HIS A 11 -13.68 -6.04 -3.97
C HIS A 11 -12.51 -5.06 -3.80
N PHE A 12 -11.97 -4.93 -2.58
CA PHE A 12 -10.82 -4.07 -2.29
C PHE A 12 -9.48 -4.63 -2.79
N ARG A 13 -9.46 -5.89 -3.23
CA ARG A 13 -8.28 -6.51 -3.82
C ARG A 13 -7.83 -5.80 -5.10
N VAL A 14 -8.75 -5.22 -5.87
CA VAL A 14 -8.41 -4.48 -7.11
C VAL A 14 -7.40 -3.36 -6.84
N THR A 15 -7.54 -2.67 -5.71
CA THR A 15 -6.64 -1.60 -5.28
C THR A 15 -5.24 -2.12 -4.97
N LEU A 16 -5.14 -3.20 -4.20
CA LEU A 16 -3.85 -3.80 -3.83
C LEU A 16 -3.19 -4.53 -5.01
N ASP A 17 -3.98 -5.02 -5.96
CA ASP A 17 -3.54 -5.70 -7.17
C ASP A 17 -2.98 -4.73 -8.21
N ASN A 18 -3.36 -3.45 -8.15
CA ASN A 18 -2.79 -2.42 -9.00
C ASN A 18 -1.32 -2.16 -8.64
N TYR A 19 -0.43 -2.33 -9.63
CA TYR A 19 1.01 -2.12 -9.43
C TYR A 19 1.35 -0.67 -9.06
N GLY A 20 0.74 0.30 -9.74
CA GLY A 20 0.93 1.72 -9.47
C GLY A 20 0.54 2.09 -8.04
N GLN A 21 -0.57 1.54 -7.53
CA GLN A 21 -0.99 1.79 -6.16
C GLN A 21 0.03 1.24 -5.14
N ARG A 22 0.57 0.04 -5.37
CA ARG A 22 1.63 -0.51 -4.50
C ARG A 22 2.90 0.35 -4.54
N GLN A 23 3.26 0.88 -5.70
CA GLN A 23 4.37 1.81 -5.83
C GLN A 23 4.09 3.14 -5.11
N ALA A 24 2.86 3.66 -5.17
CA ALA A 24 2.46 4.86 -4.44
C ALA A 24 2.60 4.67 -2.92
N ILE A 25 2.16 3.53 -2.38
CA ILE A 25 2.32 3.20 -0.95
C ILE A 25 3.79 3.14 -0.57
N LEU A 26 4.62 2.47 -1.39
CA LEU A 26 6.06 2.38 -1.14
C LEU A 26 6.70 3.78 -1.17
N PHE A 27 6.35 4.60 -2.18
CA PHE A 27 6.87 5.95 -2.34
C PHE A 27 6.54 6.84 -1.14
N GLU A 28 5.29 6.87 -0.69
CA GLU A 28 4.89 7.67 0.48
C GLU A 28 5.61 7.23 1.76
N ALA A 29 5.74 5.91 1.99
CA ALA A 29 6.49 5.39 3.13
C ALA A 29 7.98 5.81 3.09
N CYS A 30 8.60 5.73 1.92
CA CYS A 30 9.98 6.15 1.70
C CYS A 30 10.17 7.66 1.88
N ARG A 31 9.21 8.47 1.41
CA ARG A 31 9.20 9.94 1.57
C ARG A 31 9.08 10.34 3.03
N ALA A 32 8.22 9.67 3.80
CA ALA A 32 7.91 10.03 5.18
C ALA A 32 8.99 9.59 6.18
N LEU A 33 9.60 8.41 5.99
CA LEU A 33 10.54 7.82 6.95
C LEU A 33 12.01 7.92 6.52
N GLY A 34 12.24 8.33 5.26
CA GLY A 34 13.54 8.21 4.58
C GLY A 34 13.90 6.74 4.32
N VAL A 35 14.81 6.50 3.37
CA VAL A 35 15.29 5.15 3.04
C VAL A 35 16.80 5.08 3.20
N LYS A 36 17.27 4.14 4.02
CA LYS A 36 18.69 3.83 4.17
C LYS A 36 19.14 2.81 3.12
N ARG A 37 18.40 1.70 2.98
CA ARG A 37 18.66 0.59 2.03
C ARG A 37 17.35 -0.15 1.72
N TYR A 38 17.37 -1.01 0.70
CA TYR A 38 16.32 -1.98 0.33
C TYR A 38 14.89 -1.48 0.48
N GLN A 39 14.22 -1.23 -0.64
CA GLN A 39 12.78 -0.96 -0.66
C GLN A 39 12.12 -1.82 -1.73
N PHE A 40 11.06 -2.55 -1.37
CA PHE A 40 10.32 -3.33 -2.36
C PHE A 40 8.91 -3.65 -1.88
N THR A 41 8.08 -3.99 -2.87
CA THR A 41 6.76 -4.57 -2.63
C THR A 41 6.70 -5.98 -3.23
N ARG A 42 5.93 -6.86 -2.58
CA ARG A 42 5.59 -8.19 -3.10
C ARG A 42 4.11 -8.44 -2.90
N LYS A 43 3.49 -9.02 -3.91
CA LYS A 43 2.09 -9.43 -3.88
C LYS A 43 2.05 -10.95 -3.81
N GLU A 44 1.17 -11.48 -2.96
CA GLU A 44 0.80 -12.89 -2.95
C GLU A 44 -0.49 -13.06 -3.78
N TYR A 45 -0.48 -13.95 -4.76
CA TYR A 45 -1.52 -14.03 -5.78
C TYR A 45 -2.78 -14.78 -5.34
N ASN A 46 -2.70 -15.67 -4.35
CA ASN A 46 -3.84 -16.45 -3.90
C ASN A 46 -4.73 -15.62 -2.97
N SER A 47 -4.15 -15.07 -1.89
CA SER A 47 -4.85 -14.30 -0.86
C SER A 47 -5.00 -12.81 -1.19
N GLY A 48 -4.24 -12.28 -2.16
CA GLY A 48 -4.24 -10.85 -2.47
C GLY A 48 -3.53 -9.98 -1.42
N LYS A 49 -2.77 -10.59 -0.50
CA LYS A 49 -1.93 -9.87 0.46
C LYS A 49 -0.78 -9.17 -0.25
N VAL A 50 -0.44 -7.99 0.24
CA VAL A 50 0.70 -7.21 -0.22
C VAL A 50 1.64 -6.95 0.94
N VAL A 51 2.92 -7.21 0.72
CA VAL A 51 3.99 -6.87 1.66
C VAL A 51 4.69 -5.62 1.14
N ILE A 52 4.84 -4.63 2.02
CA ILE A 52 5.70 -3.45 1.82
C ILE A 52 6.90 -3.60 2.76
N VAL A 53 8.11 -3.53 2.21
CA VAL A 53 9.36 -3.65 2.98
C VAL A 53 10.25 -2.46 2.67
N LEU A 54 10.78 -1.83 3.72
CA LEU A 54 11.86 -0.85 3.60
C LEU A 54 12.82 -0.91 4.80
N VAL A 55 14.09 -0.52 4.58
CA VAL A 55 15.00 -0.16 5.69
C VAL A 55 15.03 1.37 5.80
N PRO A 56 14.26 1.96 6.74
CA PRO A 56 14.14 3.40 6.83
C PRO A 56 15.31 4.05 7.59
N ILE A 57 15.38 5.38 7.51
CA ILE A 57 16.25 6.18 8.38
C ILE A 57 15.58 6.36 9.75
N ILE A 58 14.31 6.76 9.75
CA ILE A 58 13.48 6.90 10.94
C ILE A 58 12.76 5.58 11.21
N ARG A 59 12.94 5.03 12.41
CA ARG A 59 12.30 3.77 12.83
C ARG A 59 11.08 4.07 13.70
N ASP A 60 9.95 4.26 13.04
CA ASP A 60 8.66 4.52 13.67
C ASP A 60 7.59 3.65 12.99
N GLU A 61 7.13 2.63 13.70
CA GLU A 61 6.18 1.64 13.17
C GLU A 61 4.75 2.20 13.13
N GLU A 62 4.36 3.02 14.10
CA GLU A 62 3.04 3.64 14.14
C GLU A 62 2.88 4.65 13.00
N PHE A 63 3.91 5.48 12.80
CA PHE A 63 3.93 6.42 11.69
C PHE A 63 3.99 5.71 10.34
N PHE A 64 4.73 4.60 10.23
CA PHE A 64 4.73 3.78 9.02
C PHE A 64 3.34 3.24 8.68
N ILE A 65 2.62 2.69 9.67
CA ILE A 65 1.25 2.20 9.48
C ILE A 65 0.32 3.36 9.08
N LYS A 66 0.47 4.53 9.70
CA LYS A 66 -0.30 5.73 9.37
C LYS A 66 -0.12 6.14 7.91
N VAL A 67 1.12 6.26 7.45
CA VAL A 67 1.45 6.65 6.07
C VAL A 67 0.87 5.66 5.05
N VAL A 68 0.97 4.35 5.33
CA VAL A 68 0.38 3.31 4.47
C VAL A 68 -1.14 3.46 4.38
N LYS A 69 -1.82 3.78 5.48
CA LYS A 69 -3.28 3.99 5.52
C LYS A 69 -3.72 5.28 4.82
N GLU A 70 -2.93 6.34 4.92
CA GLU A 70 -3.23 7.67 4.37
C GLU A 70 -2.77 7.84 2.91
N THR A 71 -2.11 6.83 2.33
CA THR A 71 -1.67 6.88 0.93
C THR A 71 -2.87 7.08 -0.01
N PRO A 72 -2.87 8.12 -0.86
CA PRO A 72 -4.00 8.39 -1.74
C PRO A 72 -4.19 7.29 -2.78
N LEU A 73 -5.44 7.06 -3.18
CA LEU A 73 -5.77 6.15 -4.27
C LEU A 73 -5.51 6.82 -5.62
N LEU A 74 -4.82 6.12 -6.51
CA LEU A 74 -4.61 6.58 -7.88
C LEU A 74 -5.91 6.60 -8.68
N GLU A 75 -6.00 7.53 -9.63
CA GLU A 75 -7.21 7.76 -10.43
C GLU A 75 -7.62 6.54 -11.27
N ASN A 76 -6.66 5.79 -11.80
CA ASN A 76 -6.90 4.56 -12.54
C ASN A 76 -7.40 3.40 -11.65
N VAL A 77 -7.21 3.49 -10.33
CA VAL A 77 -7.77 2.54 -9.37
C VAL A 77 -9.20 2.93 -9.01
N ARG A 78 -9.45 4.24 -8.83
CA ARG A 78 -10.77 4.79 -8.50
C ARG A 78 -11.84 4.49 -9.56
N LYS A 79 -11.45 4.47 -10.84
CA LYS A 79 -12.35 4.19 -11.97
C LYS A 79 -12.85 2.75 -12.07
N SER A 80 -12.42 1.83 -11.21
CA SER A 80 -13.10 0.54 -11.10
C SER A 80 -14.54 0.80 -10.62
N HIS A 81 -15.52 0.75 -11.53
CA HIS A 81 -16.95 1.04 -11.27
C HIS A 81 -17.54 0.31 -10.04
N ARG A 82 -16.87 -0.74 -9.54
CA ARG A 82 -17.23 -1.47 -8.31
C ARG A 82 -16.88 -0.74 -7.02
N LEU A 83 -15.83 0.09 -6.99
CA LEU A 83 -15.41 0.83 -5.79
C LEU A 83 -16.22 2.12 -5.58
N MET A 84 -16.80 2.69 -6.64
CA MET A 84 -17.61 3.92 -6.57
C MET A 84 -19.01 3.71 -5.99
N LYS A 85 -19.46 2.46 -5.77
CA LYS A 85 -20.80 2.16 -5.23
C LYS A 85 -20.83 1.93 -3.71
N GLU A 86 -19.69 1.70 -3.07
CA GLU A 86 -19.62 1.70 -1.61
C GLU A 86 -19.22 3.11 -1.18
N ASN A 87 -20.21 3.90 -0.78
CA ASN A 87 -19.99 5.16 -0.08
C ASN A 87 -19.05 4.88 1.11
N ILE A 88 -17.85 5.47 1.05
CA ILE A 88 -16.97 5.66 2.21
C ILE A 88 -17.64 6.65 3.15
#